data_AF-A0A7Y3IBL7-F1
#
_entry.id   AF-A0A7Y3IBL7-F1
#
_cell.length_a   1.000
_cell.length_b   1.000
_cell.length_c   1.000
_cell.angle_alpha   90.00
_cell.angle_beta   90.00
_cell.angle_gamma   90.00
#
_symmetry.space_group_name_H-M   'P 1'
#
loop_
_entity.id
_entity.type
_entity.pdbx_description
1 polymer ?
#
loop_
_entity_poly.entity_id
_entity_poly.type
_entity_poly.pdbx_seq_one_letter_code
_entity_poly.pdbx_strand_id
1 'polypeptide(L)'
;LGFFGLPALAGLPGAVRKDKGLIPLVATGGLVLVLSLWTIAFAHYLAPVAPIAYALLAASVAHLVHAAAARRWARWVLNGSVALFVSVIGLRAALTFVPAGEETFGEQRSRVASSLAERPGKDLVFVQYSRAHTVHNEWVYNAADIDDSEVVWARDMGAAANRELIDYYPDRRPWLLLVGPEEHRVEPDQAEPTRLMGYPESALQQTANQARSDADKPSS
;
A
#
# COMPACT_ATOMS: atom_id res chain seq x y z
N LEU A 1 11.93 24.77 3.69
CA LEU A 1 11.99 26.05 2.94
C LEU A 1 10.60 26.65 2.85
N GLY A 2 10.28 27.61 3.73
CA GLY A 2 8.98 28.28 3.80
C GLY A 2 9.02 29.69 3.19
N PHE A 3 7.83 30.19 2.85
CA PHE A 3 7.50 31.61 2.64
C PHE A 3 7.77 32.31 1.30
N PHE A 4 7.87 31.62 0.16
CA PHE A 4 7.86 32.31 -1.16
C PHE A 4 6.54 32.22 -1.95
N GLY A 5 5.51 31.50 -1.46
CA GLY A 5 4.24 31.31 -2.19
C GLY A 5 3.09 32.28 -1.88
N LEU A 6 3.12 32.94 -0.72
CA LEU A 6 1.98 33.74 -0.23
C LEU A 6 1.68 35.03 -1.02
N PRO A 7 2.67 35.78 -1.56
CA PRO A 7 2.37 36.98 -2.36
C PRO A 7 1.70 36.65 -3.71
N ALA A 8 1.97 35.47 -4.27
CA ALA A 8 1.44 35.05 -5.57
C ALA A 8 -0.06 34.71 -5.52
N LEU A 9 -0.54 34.21 -4.38
CA LEU A 9 -1.96 33.88 -4.18
C LEU A 9 -2.85 35.12 -3.98
N ALA A 10 -2.31 36.20 -3.40
CA ALA A 10 -3.06 37.44 -3.15
C ALA A 10 -3.39 38.23 -4.44
N GLY A 11 -2.60 38.07 -5.52
CA GLY A 11 -2.80 38.76 -6.80
C GLY A 11 -3.77 38.05 -7.77
N LEU A 12 -4.06 36.77 -7.54
CA LEU A 12 -4.91 35.94 -8.41
C LEU A 12 -6.32 36.48 -8.63
N PRO A 13 -7.04 37.00 -7.61
CA PRO A 13 -8.39 37.55 -7.82
C PRO A 13 -8.39 38.77 -8.74
N GLY A 14 -7.36 39.61 -8.66
CA GLY A 14 -7.21 40.81 -9.50
C GLY A 14 -6.84 40.47 -10.95
N ALA A 15 -5.97 39.47 -11.15
CA ALA A 15 -5.58 39.00 -12.47
C ALA A 15 -6.73 38.31 -13.21
N VAL A 16 -7.50 37.44 -12.53
CA VAL A 16 -8.67 36.74 -13.09
C VAL A 16 -9.80 37.71 -13.47
N ARG A 17 -9.99 38.79 -12.71
CA ARG A 17 -10.96 39.85 -13.06
C ARG A 17 -10.59 40.62 -14.32
N LYS A 18 -9.28 40.74 -14.63
CA LYS A 18 -8.76 41.53 -15.76
C LYS A 18 -8.60 40.70 -17.04
N ASP A 19 -8.31 39.41 -16.91
CA ASP A 19 -8.24 38.46 -18.02
C ASP A 19 -8.97 37.16 -17.65
N LYS A 20 -10.18 37.01 -18.21
CA LYS A 20 -11.02 35.82 -17.98
C LYS A 20 -10.38 34.53 -18.51
N GLY A 21 -9.34 34.62 -19.36
CA GLY A 21 -8.57 33.47 -19.84
C GLY A 21 -7.70 32.80 -18.76
N LEU A 22 -7.51 33.44 -17.60
CA LEU A 22 -6.74 32.87 -16.48
C LEU A 22 -7.56 31.92 -15.59
N ILE A 23 -8.90 31.94 -15.69
CA ILE A 23 -9.80 31.07 -14.94
C ILE A 23 -9.43 29.57 -15.09
N PRO A 24 -9.25 29.01 -16.31
CA PRO A 24 -8.89 27.60 -16.46
C PRO A 24 -7.51 27.28 -15.88
N LEU A 25 -6.55 28.20 -15.93
CA LEU A 25 -5.20 28.01 -15.39
C LEU A 25 -5.21 27.89 -13.87
N VAL A 26 -5.96 28.78 -13.20
CA VAL A 26 -6.10 28.78 -11.73
C VAL A 26 -6.91 27.58 -11.26
N ALA A 27 -7.96 27.22 -11.98
CA ALA A 27 -8.75 26.02 -11.70
C ALA A 27 -7.91 24.74 -11.86
N THR A 28 -7.10 24.65 -12.93
CA THR A 28 -6.24 23.48 -13.18
C THR A 28 -5.10 23.40 -12.17
N GLY A 29 -4.43 24.51 -11.86
CA GLY A 29 -3.38 24.56 -10.85
C GLY A 29 -3.89 24.24 -9.45
N GLY A 30 -5.09 24.74 -9.09
CA GLY A 30 -5.77 24.42 -7.85
C GLY A 30 -6.17 22.94 -7.77
N LEU A 31 -6.69 22.37 -8.84
CA LEU A 31 -7.04 20.95 -8.92
C LEU A 31 -5.79 20.07 -8.79
N VAL A 32 -4.72 20.38 -9.52
CA VAL A 32 -3.44 19.65 -9.42
C VAL A 32 -2.86 19.74 -8.01
N LEU A 33 -2.93 20.92 -7.37
CA LEU A 33 -2.46 21.11 -5.99
C LEU A 33 -3.30 20.31 -4.97
N VAL A 34 -4.63 20.38 -5.06
CA VAL A 34 -5.56 19.64 -4.19
C VAL A 34 -5.37 18.13 -4.36
N LEU A 35 -5.27 17.65 -5.59
CA LEU A 35 -5.01 16.23 -5.88
C LEU A 35 -3.63 15.81 -5.35
N SER A 36 -2.60 16.64 -5.53
CA SER A 36 -1.23 16.34 -5.06
C SER A 36 -1.14 16.29 -3.53
N LEU A 37 -1.87 17.18 -2.83
CA LEU A 37 -1.91 17.21 -1.36
C LEU A 37 -2.71 16.06 -0.75
N TRP A 38 -3.58 15.39 -1.53
CA TRP A 38 -4.38 14.25 -1.08
C TRP A 38 -3.82 12.88 -1.51
N THR A 39 -2.64 12.83 -2.15
CA THR A 39 -2.05 11.57 -2.68
C THR A 39 -1.59 10.55 -1.63
N ILE A 40 -1.65 10.87 -0.34
CA ILE A 40 -1.18 9.99 0.73
C ILE A 40 -2.24 8.93 1.11
N ALA A 41 -3.52 9.11 0.77
CA ALA A 41 -4.57 8.14 1.05
C ALA A 41 -5.12 7.52 -0.25
N PHE A 42 -4.41 6.50 -0.75
CA PHE A 42 -4.85 5.54 -1.78
C PHE A 42 -5.16 6.12 -3.17
N ALA A 43 -4.11 6.25 -3.99
CA ALA A 43 -4.17 6.70 -5.39
C ALA A 43 -5.20 5.97 -6.29
N HIS A 44 -5.64 4.76 -5.93
CA HIS A 44 -6.60 3.97 -6.71
C HIS A 44 -8.07 4.40 -6.52
N TYR A 45 -8.44 5.19 -5.49
CA TYR A 45 -9.80 5.72 -5.34
C TYR A 45 -10.11 6.89 -6.28
N LEU A 46 -9.10 7.42 -6.97
CA LEU A 46 -9.27 8.47 -7.98
C LEU A 46 -9.72 7.94 -9.34
N ALA A 47 -9.86 6.62 -9.51
CA ALA A 47 -10.29 6.01 -10.77
C ALA A 47 -11.57 6.62 -11.37
N PRO A 48 -12.62 6.98 -10.60
CA PRO A 48 -13.82 7.60 -11.15
C PRO A 48 -13.60 9.03 -11.67
N VAL A 49 -12.63 9.75 -11.11
CA VAL A 49 -12.35 11.16 -11.46
C VAL A 49 -11.22 11.27 -12.47
N ALA A 50 -10.40 10.23 -12.62
CA ALA A 50 -9.27 10.21 -13.54
C ALA A 50 -9.66 10.59 -14.98
N PRO A 51 -10.75 10.06 -15.60
CA PRO A 51 -11.11 10.45 -16.96
C PRO A 51 -11.41 11.95 -17.10
N ILE A 52 -12.06 12.54 -16.10
CA ILE A 52 -12.41 13.97 -16.08
C ILE A 52 -11.14 14.82 -15.92
N ALA A 53 -10.25 14.42 -15.02
CA ALA A 53 -8.96 15.08 -14.84
C ALA A 53 -8.10 15.03 -16.11
N TYR A 54 -8.05 13.87 -16.78
CA TYR A 54 -7.34 13.71 -18.06
C TYR A 54 -7.96 14.56 -19.17
N ALA A 55 -9.29 14.64 -19.27
CA ALA A 55 -9.97 15.47 -20.26
C ALA A 55 -9.68 16.96 -20.05
N LEU A 56 -9.71 17.43 -18.79
CA LEU A 56 -9.38 18.82 -18.45
C LEU A 56 -7.90 19.14 -18.71
N LEU A 57 -7.00 18.22 -18.39
CA LEU A 57 -5.57 18.37 -18.70
C LEU A 57 -5.35 18.45 -20.21
N ALA A 58 -5.95 17.53 -20.98
CA ALA A 58 -5.83 17.51 -22.44
C ALA A 58 -6.39 18.78 -23.08
N ALA A 59 -7.56 19.25 -22.64
CA ALA A 59 -8.14 20.51 -23.10
C ALA A 59 -7.25 21.72 -22.78
N SER A 60 -6.66 21.75 -21.57
CA SER A 60 -5.76 22.81 -21.14
C SER A 60 -4.47 22.83 -21.95
N VAL A 61 -3.86 21.66 -22.19
CA VAL A 61 -2.66 21.52 -23.04
C VAL A 61 -2.98 21.92 -24.48
N ALA A 62 -4.09 21.44 -25.05
CA ALA A 62 -4.51 21.79 -26.41
C ALA A 62 -4.71 23.30 -26.59
N HIS A 63 -5.34 23.95 -25.60
CA HIS A 63 -5.52 25.40 -25.59
C HIS A 63 -4.18 26.15 -25.49
N LEU A 64 -3.28 25.70 -24.60
CA LEU A 64 -1.96 26.31 -24.44
C LEU A 64 -1.08 26.14 -25.68
N VAL A 65 -1.12 24.98 -26.35
CA VAL A 65 -0.40 24.73 -27.61
C VAL A 65 -0.93 25.64 -28.73
N HIS A 66 -2.25 25.76 -28.88
CA HIS A 66 -2.85 26.69 -29.84
C HIS A 66 -2.49 28.15 -29.54
N ALA A 67 -2.54 28.56 -28.27
CA ALA A 67 -2.17 29.91 -27.85
C ALA A 67 -0.67 30.20 -28.01
N ALA A 68 0.19 29.20 -27.83
CA ALA A 68 1.64 29.28 -27.98
C ALA A 68 2.08 29.58 -29.42
N ALA A 69 1.27 29.20 -30.41
CA ALA A 69 1.48 29.55 -31.82
C ALA A 69 1.34 31.07 -32.06
N ALA A 70 0.42 31.73 -31.35
CA ALA A 70 0.13 33.16 -31.54
C ALA A 70 0.82 34.08 -30.52
N ARG A 71 1.14 33.59 -29.32
CA ARG A 71 1.59 34.43 -28.19
C ARG A 71 2.88 33.89 -27.58
N ARG A 72 3.93 34.73 -27.55
CA ARG A 72 5.26 34.36 -27.02
C ARG A 72 5.22 33.93 -25.54
N TRP A 73 4.39 34.58 -24.71
CA TRP A 73 4.28 34.24 -23.29
C TRP A 73 3.72 32.82 -23.06
N ALA A 74 2.80 32.35 -23.91
CA ALA A 74 2.21 31.01 -23.79
C ALA A 74 3.24 29.89 -24.06
N ARG A 75 4.25 30.14 -24.90
CA ARG A 75 5.39 29.22 -25.08
C ARG A 75 6.26 29.09 -23.84
N TRP A 76 6.56 30.22 -23.17
CA TRP A 76 7.33 30.20 -21.93
C TRP A 76 6.58 29.46 -20.82
N VAL A 77 5.27 29.63 -20.74
CA VAL A 77 4.41 28.89 -19.80
C VAL A 77 4.46 27.39 -20.09
N LEU A 78 4.23 26.98 -21.35
CA LEU A 78 4.28 25.57 -21.74
C LEU A 78 5.63 24.92 -21.40
N ASN A 79 6.74 25.54 -21.83
CA ASN A 79 8.08 25.01 -21.59
C ASN A 79 8.43 24.97 -20.09
N GLY A 80 8.03 26.00 -19.34
CA GLY A 80 8.22 26.06 -17.89
C GLY A 80 7.44 24.96 -17.16
N SER A 81 6.21 24.68 -17.58
CA SER A 81 5.39 23.58 -17.03
C SER A 81 5.99 22.21 -17.31
N VAL A 82 6.52 21.98 -18.53
CA VAL A 82 7.20 20.72 -18.88
C VAL A 82 8.48 20.56 -18.07
N ALA A 83 9.31 21.61 -18.00
CA ALA A 83 10.55 21.59 -17.22
C ALA A 83 10.27 21.30 -15.73
N LEU A 84 9.28 21.98 -15.14
CA LEU A 84 8.86 21.74 -13.76
C LEU A 84 8.38 20.30 -13.55
N PHE A 85 7.57 19.76 -14.47
CA PHE A 85 7.08 18.39 -14.38
C PHE A 85 8.22 17.37 -14.41
N VAL A 86 9.17 17.51 -15.34
CA VAL A 86 10.37 16.67 -15.43
C VAL A 86 11.24 16.81 -14.17
N SER A 87 11.43 18.03 -13.66
CA SER A 87 12.19 18.25 -12.42
C SER A 87 11.53 17.62 -11.19
N VAL A 88 10.19 17.69 -11.07
CA VAL A 88 9.45 17.04 -9.98
C VAL A 88 9.57 15.52 -10.08
N ILE A 89 9.44 14.92 -11.27
CA ILE A 89 9.66 13.48 -11.47
C ILE A 89 11.09 13.10 -11.10
N GLY A 90 12.09 13.85 -11.58
CA GLY A 90 13.50 13.61 -11.27
C GLY A 90 13.80 13.71 -9.78
N LEU A 91 13.24 14.71 -9.10
CA LEU A 91 13.37 14.86 -7.65
C LEU A 91 12.68 13.72 -6.90
N ARG A 92 11.47 13.32 -7.30
CA ARG A 92 10.75 12.19 -6.70
C ARG A 92 11.54 10.91 -6.87
N ALA A 93 12.02 10.61 -8.08
CA ALA A 93 12.90 9.48 -8.33
C ALA A 93 14.15 9.54 -7.46
N ALA A 94 14.85 10.68 -7.40
CA ALA A 94 16.04 10.84 -6.56
C ALA A 94 15.76 10.62 -5.06
N LEU A 95 14.61 11.07 -4.56
CA LEU A 95 14.19 10.85 -3.17
C LEU A 95 13.75 9.41 -2.90
N THR A 96 13.19 8.70 -3.88
CA THR A 96 12.81 7.28 -3.76
C THR A 96 13.99 6.33 -3.96
N PHE A 97 15.00 6.73 -4.75
CA PHE A 97 16.24 5.96 -4.96
C PHE A 97 17.29 6.18 -3.87
N VAL A 98 17.00 6.97 -2.82
CA VAL A 98 17.77 6.85 -1.57
C VAL A 98 17.39 5.50 -0.97
N PRO A 99 18.31 4.52 -0.89
CA PRO A 99 17.99 3.25 -0.27
C PRO A 99 17.68 3.52 1.20
N ALA A 100 16.39 3.53 1.55
CA ALA A 100 15.99 3.23 2.89
C ALA A 100 16.54 1.82 3.15
N GLY A 101 17.40 1.64 4.14
CA GLY A 101 18.01 0.35 4.46
C GLY A 101 17.03 -0.68 5.02
N GLU A 102 15.74 -0.52 4.70
CA GLU A 102 14.63 -1.30 5.22
C GLU A 102 14.03 -2.13 4.09
N GLU A 103 13.97 -3.44 4.35
CA GLU A 103 13.33 -4.41 3.47
C GLU A 103 11.86 -4.04 3.28
N THR A 104 11.34 -4.09 2.06
CA THR A 104 9.92 -3.84 1.79
C THR A 104 9.05 -5.04 2.18
N PHE A 105 7.74 -4.83 2.36
CA PHE A 105 6.78 -5.93 2.59
C PHE A 105 6.86 -7.00 1.48
N GLY A 106 6.98 -6.59 0.22
CA GLY A 106 7.11 -7.50 -0.92
C GLY A 106 8.36 -8.37 -0.83
N GLU A 107 9.50 -7.78 -0.44
CA GLU A 107 10.77 -8.50 -0.25
C GLU A 107 10.69 -9.47 0.94
N GLN A 108 10.12 -9.05 2.07
CA GLN A 108 9.90 -9.92 3.23
C GLN A 108 9.04 -11.15 2.88
N ARG A 109 7.90 -10.92 2.22
CA ARG A 109 7.00 -12.00 1.80
C ARG A 109 7.71 -12.94 0.83
N SER A 110 8.43 -12.39 -0.15
CA SER A 110 9.22 -13.18 -1.09
C SER A 110 10.27 -14.03 -0.38
N ARG A 111 10.99 -13.46 0.61
CA ARG A 111 11.99 -14.20 1.39
C ARG A 111 11.37 -15.36 2.16
N VAL A 112 10.27 -15.13 2.88
CA VAL A 112 9.58 -16.18 3.63
C VAL A 112 9.05 -17.26 2.69
N ALA A 113 8.39 -16.88 1.60
CA ALA A 113 7.88 -17.83 0.60
C ALA A 113 9.00 -18.67 -0.03
N SER A 114 10.11 -18.05 -0.44
CA SER A 114 11.27 -18.78 -0.97
C SER A 114 11.87 -19.73 0.06
N SER A 115 11.98 -19.31 1.33
CA SER A 115 12.52 -20.15 2.40
C SER A 115 11.67 -21.39 2.73
N LEU A 116 10.37 -21.34 2.42
CA LEU A 116 9.45 -22.47 2.50
C LEU A 116 9.58 -23.36 1.26
N ALA A 117 9.58 -22.76 0.06
CA ALA A 117 9.72 -23.47 -1.21
C ALA A 117 11.05 -24.25 -1.35
N GLU A 118 12.12 -23.80 -0.71
CA GLU A 118 13.40 -24.53 -0.68
C GLU A 118 13.34 -25.84 0.13
N ARG A 119 12.30 -26.05 0.93
CA ARG A 119 12.16 -27.23 1.78
C ARG A 119 11.31 -28.29 1.07
N PRO A 120 11.71 -29.57 1.12
CA PRO A 120 10.87 -30.63 0.57
C PRO A 120 9.62 -30.83 1.43
N GLY A 121 8.45 -30.74 0.80
CA GLY A 121 7.14 -30.98 1.42
C GLY A 121 6.13 -29.88 1.09
N LYS A 122 4.94 -29.98 1.68
CA LYS A 122 3.93 -28.93 1.66
C LYS A 122 3.89 -28.23 3.02
N ASP A 123 3.57 -26.95 3.03
CA ASP A 123 3.55 -26.12 4.25
C ASP A 123 2.17 -25.50 4.49
N LEU A 124 1.81 -25.37 5.76
CA LEU A 124 0.63 -24.66 6.25
C LEU A 124 1.09 -23.57 7.21
N VAL A 125 0.95 -22.30 6.84
CA VAL A 125 1.46 -21.15 7.59
C VAL A 125 0.31 -20.40 8.24
N PHE A 126 0.27 -20.39 9.56
CA PHE A 126 -0.63 -19.55 10.34
C PHE A 126 -0.01 -18.17 10.57
N VAL A 127 -0.69 -17.11 10.15
CA VAL A 127 -0.23 -15.73 10.25
C VAL A 127 -0.88 -15.07 11.46
N GLN A 128 -0.06 -14.73 12.45
CA GLN A 128 -0.47 -13.98 13.63
C GLN A 128 -0.08 -12.51 13.48
N TYR A 129 -1.09 -11.68 13.31
CA TYR A 129 -0.94 -10.23 13.20
C TYR A 129 -0.85 -9.56 14.57
N SER A 130 0.14 -8.69 14.74
CA SER A 130 0.18 -7.75 15.85
C SER A 130 -1.00 -6.77 15.81
N ARG A 131 -1.31 -6.12 16.94
CA ARG A 131 -2.32 -5.04 16.98
C ARG A 131 -1.96 -3.82 16.15
N ALA A 132 -0.66 -3.64 15.87
CA ALA A 132 -0.12 -2.56 15.07
C ALA A 132 -0.17 -2.83 13.56
N HIS A 133 -0.65 -4.01 13.15
CA HIS A 133 -0.60 -4.45 11.77
C HIS A 133 -1.40 -3.55 10.82
N THR A 134 -0.80 -3.19 9.68
CA THR A 134 -1.49 -2.48 8.61
C THR A 134 -2.22 -3.44 7.67
N VAL A 135 -3.52 -3.23 7.46
CA VAL A 135 -4.36 -4.04 6.56
C VAL A 135 -3.90 -4.03 5.10
N HIS A 136 -2.96 -3.14 4.73
CA HIS A 136 -2.39 -3.05 3.40
C HIS A 136 -1.31 -4.09 3.14
N ASN A 137 -0.71 -4.66 4.18
CA ASN A 137 0.36 -5.66 4.10
C ASN A 137 -0.19 -7.06 4.39
N GLU A 138 -1.24 -7.46 3.69
CA GLU A 138 -1.92 -8.74 3.90
C GLU A 138 -1.06 -9.93 3.43
N TRP A 139 -0.74 -10.83 4.36
CA TRP A 139 0.04 -12.05 4.09
C TRP A 139 -0.80 -13.21 3.59
N VAL A 140 -2.09 -13.27 3.97
CA VAL A 140 -2.96 -14.41 3.65
C VAL A 140 -3.46 -14.29 2.22
N TYR A 141 -2.69 -14.87 1.30
CA TYR A 141 -3.03 -14.99 -0.12
C TYR A 141 -2.66 -16.38 -0.63
N ASN A 142 -3.65 -17.14 -1.08
CA ASN A 142 -3.50 -18.49 -1.62
C ASN A 142 -3.74 -18.51 -3.14
N ALA A 143 -3.25 -19.56 -3.81
CA ALA A 143 -3.61 -19.79 -5.20
C ALA A 143 -5.10 -20.15 -5.33
N ALA A 144 -5.64 -20.12 -6.56
CA ALA A 144 -7.03 -20.49 -6.81
C ALA A 144 -7.33 -21.95 -6.43
N ASP A 145 -6.36 -22.85 -6.66
CA ASP A 145 -6.38 -24.22 -6.19
C ASP A 145 -5.56 -24.33 -4.89
N ILE A 146 -6.23 -24.15 -3.76
CA ILE A 146 -5.59 -24.09 -2.44
C ILE A 146 -5.09 -25.47 -2.02
N ASP A 147 -5.87 -26.52 -2.29
CA ASP A 147 -5.58 -27.88 -1.84
C ASP A 147 -4.30 -28.44 -2.49
N ASP A 148 -4.02 -28.06 -3.74
CA ASP A 148 -2.81 -28.46 -4.47
C ASP A 148 -1.64 -27.48 -4.36
N SER A 149 -1.81 -26.33 -3.68
CA SER A 149 -0.72 -25.36 -3.48
C SER A 149 0.43 -25.95 -2.65
N GLU A 150 1.68 -25.56 -2.90
CA GLU A 150 2.81 -25.98 -2.05
C GLU A 150 2.73 -25.35 -0.65
N VAL A 151 2.34 -24.08 -0.58
CA VAL A 151 2.19 -23.32 0.66
C VAL A 151 0.75 -22.82 0.78
N VAL A 152 0.10 -23.15 1.89
CA VAL A 152 -1.21 -22.60 2.27
C VAL A 152 -1.00 -21.60 3.41
N TRP A 153 -1.50 -20.39 3.24
CA TRP A 153 -1.49 -19.33 4.23
C TRP A 153 -2.88 -19.25 4.87
N ALA A 154 -2.93 -19.19 6.18
CA ALA A 154 -4.15 -19.01 6.95
C ALA A 154 -3.92 -17.96 8.03
N ARG A 155 -4.94 -17.18 8.37
CA ARG A 155 -4.87 -16.30 9.53
C ARG A 155 -4.90 -17.17 10.80
N ASP A 156 -4.10 -16.82 11.80
CA ASP A 156 -4.19 -17.44 13.12
C ASP A 156 -5.57 -17.13 13.76
N MET A 157 -6.34 -18.18 14.03
CA MET A 157 -7.68 -18.11 14.62
C MET A 157 -7.71 -18.67 16.04
N GLY A 158 -6.55 -18.95 16.63
CA GLY A 158 -6.40 -19.63 17.91
C GLY A 158 -6.34 -21.15 17.78
N ALA A 159 -5.88 -21.79 18.85
CA ALA A 159 -5.41 -23.18 18.81
C ALA A 159 -6.48 -24.20 18.41
N ALA A 160 -7.76 -23.96 18.71
CA ALA A 160 -8.85 -24.86 18.34
C ALA A 160 -9.17 -24.81 16.83
N ALA A 161 -9.36 -23.61 16.27
CA ALA A 161 -9.64 -23.44 14.85
C ALA A 161 -8.43 -23.80 13.98
N ASN A 162 -7.22 -23.48 14.42
CA ASN A 162 -6.01 -23.89 13.70
C ASN A 162 -5.85 -25.42 13.70
N ARG A 163 -6.29 -26.11 14.76
CA ARG A 163 -6.24 -27.58 14.82
C ARG A 163 -7.09 -28.22 13.73
N GLU A 164 -8.28 -27.68 13.46
CA GLU A 164 -9.14 -28.16 12.37
C GLU A 164 -8.42 -28.09 11.01
N LEU A 165 -7.70 -27.01 10.73
CA LEU A 165 -6.90 -26.86 9.50
C LEU A 165 -5.69 -27.79 9.45
N ILE A 166 -5.04 -28.04 10.59
CA ILE A 166 -3.93 -29.01 10.69
C ILE A 166 -4.44 -30.43 10.41
N ASP A 167 -5.61 -30.78 10.94
CA ASP A 167 -6.22 -32.09 10.75
C ASP A 167 -6.77 -32.25 9.31
N TYR A 168 -7.23 -31.16 8.67
CA TYR A 168 -7.64 -31.15 7.26
C TYR A 168 -6.46 -31.31 6.29
N TYR A 169 -5.29 -30.75 6.62
CA TYR A 169 -4.07 -30.83 5.81
C TYR A 169 -2.95 -31.66 6.49
N PRO A 170 -3.14 -32.97 6.66
CA PRO A 170 -2.20 -33.82 7.41
C PRO A 170 -0.84 -34.01 6.70
N ASP A 171 -0.78 -33.75 5.39
CA ASP A 171 0.45 -33.81 4.57
C ASP A 171 1.27 -32.51 4.62
N ARG A 172 0.76 -31.46 5.30
CA ARG A 172 1.41 -30.16 5.41
C ARG A 172 2.08 -29.96 6.76
N ARG A 173 3.26 -29.34 6.75
CA ARG A 173 3.96 -28.95 7.98
C ARG A 173 3.41 -27.63 8.51
N PRO A 174 2.96 -27.56 9.78
CA PRO A 174 2.40 -26.34 10.33
C PRO A 174 3.49 -25.37 10.81
N TRP A 175 3.35 -24.10 10.44
CA TRP A 175 4.21 -22.99 10.82
C TRP A 175 3.40 -21.87 11.46
N LEU A 176 4.05 -21.07 12.31
CA LEU A 176 3.54 -19.81 12.82
C LEU A 176 4.42 -18.67 12.33
N LEU A 177 3.81 -17.72 11.62
CA LEU A 177 4.41 -16.47 11.20
C LEU A 177 3.89 -15.33 12.06
N LEU A 178 4.77 -14.71 12.84
CA LEU A 178 4.47 -13.49 13.57
C LEU A 178 4.70 -12.29 12.64
N VAL A 179 3.72 -11.41 12.53
CA VAL A 179 3.75 -10.21 11.67
C VAL A 179 3.51 -8.97 12.52
N GLY A 180 4.55 -8.14 12.61
CA GLY A 180 4.48 -6.85 13.27
C GLY A 180 5.27 -6.78 14.58
N PRO A 181 5.51 -5.55 15.06
CA PRO A 181 6.33 -5.30 16.24
C PRO A 181 5.59 -5.70 17.52
N GLU A 182 6.34 -6.10 18.55
CA GLU A 182 5.77 -6.33 19.88
C GLU A 182 5.32 -4.99 20.51
N GLU A 183 4.01 -4.80 20.54
CA GLU A 183 3.15 -3.79 21.18
C GLU A 183 3.50 -2.28 21.11
N HIS A 184 4.73 -1.82 20.83
CA HIS A 184 5.13 -0.43 21.14
C HIS A 184 5.96 0.35 20.09
N ARG A 185 6.12 -0.12 18.85
CA ARG A 185 6.81 0.67 17.81
C ARG A 185 6.09 0.57 16.48
N VAL A 186 5.32 1.57 16.11
CA VAL A 186 4.63 1.62 14.81
C VAL A 186 5.15 2.82 14.04
N GLU A 187 5.98 2.57 13.02
CA GLU A 187 6.28 3.57 11.98
C GLU A 187 5.48 3.18 10.72
N PRO A 188 4.58 4.04 10.22
CA PRO A 188 3.57 3.67 9.20
C PRO A 188 4.10 3.24 7.83
N ASP A 189 5.40 3.40 7.58
CA ASP A 189 6.02 3.29 6.26
C ASP A 189 7.16 2.27 6.22
N GLN A 190 7.34 1.50 7.29
CA GLN A 190 8.38 0.49 7.42
C GLN A 190 7.76 -0.91 7.36
N ALA A 191 8.46 -1.87 6.76
CA ALA A 191 7.94 -3.22 6.68
C ALA A 191 7.94 -3.88 8.07
N GLU A 192 6.84 -4.57 8.37
CA GLU A 192 6.63 -5.15 9.68
C GLU A 192 7.64 -6.27 9.96
N PRO A 193 8.26 -6.35 11.16
CA PRO A 193 9.17 -7.45 11.45
C PRO A 193 8.42 -8.77 11.39
N THR A 194 9.01 -9.74 10.69
CA THR A 194 8.45 -11.07 10.49
C THR A 194 9.29 -12.13 11.17
N ARG A 195 8.65 -13.07 11.88
CA ARG A 195 9.35 -14.24 12.43
C ARG A 195 8.58 -15.52 12.10
N LEU A 196 9.18 -16.39 11.29
CA LEU A 196 8.66 -17.70 10.97
C LEU A 196 9.23 -18.74 11.96
N MET A 197 8.35 -19.52 12.60
CA MET A 197 8.72 -20.58 13.54
C MET A 197 7.83 -21.82 13.32
N GLY A 198 8.27 -22.99 13.80
CA GLY A 198 7.40 -24.17 13.83
C GLY A 198 6.17 -23.90 14.69
N TYR A 199 5.02 -24.45 14.30
CA TYR A 199 3.78 -24.22 15.05
C TYR A 199 3.90 -24.79 16.48
N PRO A 200 3.54 -24.03 17.54
CA PRO A 200 3.84 -24.42 18.92
C PRO A 200 3.07 -25.67 19.36
N GLU A 201 3.79 -26.71 19.78
CA GLU A 201 3.19 -27.95 20.31
C GLU A 201 2.32 -27.71 21.56
N SER A 202 2.67 -26.71 22.38
CA SER A 202 1.88 -26.32 23.55
C SER A 202 0.47 -25.88 23.17
N ALA A 203 0.28 -25.27 22.01
CA ALA A 203 -1.04 -24.89 21.50
C ALA A 203 -1.86 -26.14 21.13
N LEU A 204 -1.22 -27.15 20.51
CA LEU A 204 -1.87 -28.43 20.20
C LEU A 204 -2.26 -29.18 21.48
N GLN A 205 -1.41 -29.16 22.50
CA GLN A 205 -1.68 -29.79 23.80
C GLN A 205 -2.79 -29.08 24.58
N GLN A 206 -2.84 -27.74 24.55
CA GLN A 206 -3.92 -26.98 25.17
C GLN A 206 -5.27 -27.31 24.54
N THR A 207 -5.36 -27.35 23.21
CA THR A 207 -6.58 -27.77 22.51
C THR A 207 -6.98 -29.19 22.90
N ALA A 208 -6.04 -30.14 22.96
CA ALA A 208 -6.32 -31.52 23.35
C ALA A 208 -6.84 -31.63 24.80
N ASN A 209 -6.22 -30.89 25.73
CA ASN A 209 -6.65 -30.85 27.13
C ASN A 209 -8.02 -30.21 27.29
N GLN A 210 -8.31 -29.15 26.51
CA GLN A 210 -9.59 -28.47 26.54
C GLN A 210 -10.71 -29.33 25.95
N ALA A 211 -10.47 -29.99 24.81
CA ALA A 211 -11.40 -30.96 24.23
C ALA A 211 -11.70 -32.12 25.20
N ARG A 212 -10.69 -32.62 25.91
CA ARG A 212 -10.86 -33.66 26.94
C ARG A 212 -11.68 -33.16 28.14
N SER A 213 -11.43 -31.94 28.59
CA SER A 213 -12.21 -31.31 29.66
C SER A 213 -13.66 -31.05 29.27
N ASP A 214 -13.92 -30.72 28.00
CA ASP A 214 -15.28 -30.49 27.51
C ASP A 214 -16.04 -31.81 27.28
N ALA A 215 -15.34 -32.89 26.93
CA ALA A 215 -15.92 -34.24 26.86
C ALA A 215 -16.32 -34.81 28.24
N ASP A 216 -15.60 -34.44 29.30
CA ASP A 216 -15.90 -34.86 30.68
C ASP A 216 -16.99 -34.00 31.36
N LYS A 217 -17.47 -32.92 30.72
CA LYS A 217 -18.61 -32.16 31.25
C LYS A 217 -19.89 -32.98 31.04
N PRO A 218 -20.69 -33.23 32.09
CA PRO A 218 -21.98 -33.89 31.94
C PRO A 218 -22.86 -33.05 31.03
N SER A 219 -23.47 -33.69 30.02
CA SER A 219 -24.47 -33.05 29.16
C SER A 219 -25.65 -32.59 30.03
N SER A 220 -25.79 -31.27 30.19
CA SER A 220 -26.91 -30.63 30.91
C SER A 220 -28.18 -30.65 30.09
#